data_AF-A0A7S2ZJE7-F1
#
_entry.id   AF-A0A7S2ZJE7-F1
#
_cell.length_a   1.000
_cell.length_b   1.000
_cell.length_c   1.000
_cell.angle_alpha   90.00
_cell.angle_beta   90.00
_cell.angle_gamma   90.00
#
_symmetry.space_group_name_H-M   'P 1'
#
loop_
_entity.id
_entity.type
_entity.pdbx_description
1 polymer ?
#
loop_
_entity_poly.entity_id
_entity_poly.type
_entity_poly.pdbx_seq_one_letter_code
_entity_poly.pdbx_strand_id
1 'polypeptide(L)'
;MEALEELEKILRPYSETLPFDSTTSVAEKLCRVSIRRGGDEESEKACRLLGMLFINEGDNPETSELFHKVKTILLQRGTPSALEALGMACFVGAEDETTTLRTMASFESFFTKAGRAEAFTMAAAVRAWTLDATTLSPDVLLEYVLGESGRSAGLAIRRYAVKETPKGDGPRDLKLAATGALALVLEMTTTEEDSDEEEEDEDTDGGDLTSFSSIQESMTGSLIDAATSPKILSLASLETALDRVSDGLSSGRKKVSSKDKALRKRIAAELESDVVIEIGNREVVELYRRVDLTRLNAFRSILESGSSDHLAYNPFLRDVFELGDPPARDASANPNSRKYFGDEKTRSRSRAEGRQYNNRRNELWD
;
A
#
# COMPACT_ATOMS: atom_id res chain seq x y z
N MET A 1 -4.58 -25.33 16.69
CA MET A 1 -4.97 -24.07 17.37
C MET A 1 -4.00 -23.68 18.49
N GLU A 2 -3.93 -24.38 19.64
CA GLU A 2 -3.03 -24.02 20.77
C GLU A 2 -1.56 -23.76 20.36
N ALA A 3 -0.99 -24.64 19.52
CA ALA A 3 0.37 -24.45 19.00
C ALA A 3 0.56 -23.16 18.17
N LEU A 4 -0.47 -22.69 17.48
CA LEU A 4 -0.43 -21.42 16.74
C LEU A 4 -0.49 -20.22 17.71
N GLU A 5 -1.18 -20.36 18.85
CA GLU A 5 -1.21 -19.29 19.85
C GLU A 5 0.14 -19.14 20.55
N GLU A 6 0.81 -20.24 20.85
CA GLU A 6 2.18 -20.21 21.37
C GLU A 6 3.15 -19.60 20.35
N LEU A 7 3.02 -19.98 19.07
CA LEU A 7 3.82 -19.37 18.01
C LEU A 7 3.55 -17.86 17.89
N GLU A 8 2.29 -17.44 18.00
CA GLU A 8 1.92 -16.02 18.00
C GLU A 8 2.55 -15.25 19.15
N LYS A 9 2.58 -15.81 20.36
CA LYS A 9 3.23 -15.18 21.52
C LYS A 9 4.73 -14.97 21.29
N ILE A 10 5.36 -15.86 20.52
CA ILE A 10 6.78 -15.79 20.18
C ILE A 10 7.03 -14.76 19.07
N LEU A 11 6.22 -14.77 18.00
CA LEU A 11 6.44 -13.93 16.81
C LEU A 11 5.91 -12.50 16.92
N ARG A 12 4.98 -12.24 17.85
CA ARG A 12 4.33 -10.92 18.02
C ARG A 12 5.28 -9.84 18.56
N PRO A 13 6.10 -10.07 19.59
CA PRO A 13 7.24 -9.20 19.89
C PRO A 13 8.40 -9.53 18.96
N TYR A 14 9.20 -8.53 18.60
CA TYR A 14 10.41 -8.77 17.84
C TYR A 14 11.46 -9.47 18.72
N SER A 15 12.13 -10.47 18.16
CA SER A 15 13.24 -11.20 18.80
C SER A 15 14.37 -11.39 17.81
N GLU A 16 15.55 -10.82 18.09
CA GLU A 16 16.77 -10.98 17.26
C GLU A 16 17.19 -12.44 17.10
N THR A 17 16.95 -13.25 18.12
CA THR A 17 17.15 -14.69 18.07
C THR A 17 15.79 -15.34 18.23
N LEU A 18 15.19 -15.81 17.14
CA LEU A 18 14.21 -16.88 17.28
C LEU A 18 14.97 -18.06 17.94
N PRO A 19 14.50 -18.63 19.05
CA PRO A 19 15.35 -19.46 19.92
C PRO A 19 16.05 -20.66 19.27
N PHE A 20 15.72 -21.07 18.03
CA PHE A 20 16.44 -22.10 17.28
C PHE A 20 16.19 -21.90 15.78
N ASP A 21 17.17 -22.15 14.90
CA ASP A 21 16.93 -22.35 13.44
C ASP A 21 15.85 -23.42 13.16
N SER A 22 15.67 -24.34 14.12
CA SER A 22 14.58 -25.32 14.10
C SER A 22 13.19 -24.72 14.29
N THR A 23 13.07 -23.55 14.95
CA THR A 23 11.80 -22.86 15.21
C THR A 23 11.18 -22.35 13.91
N THR A 24 11.96 -21.80 12.99
CA THR A 24 11.48 -21.31 11.69
C THR A 24 10.98 -22.47 10.82
N SER A 25 11.73 -23.58 10.78
CA SER A 25 11.28 -24.80 10.08
C SER A 25 10.02 -25.43 10.69
N VAL A 26 9.91 -25.43 12.03
CA VAL A 26 8.73 -25.96 12.73
C VAL A 26 7.52 -25.03 12.54
N ALA A 27 7.72 -23.72 12.65
CA ALA A 27 6.71 -22.69 12.44
C ALA A 27 6.17 -22.73 11.00
N GLU A 28 7.06 -22.82 10.00
CA GLU A 28 6.69 -23.04 8.60
C GLU A 28 5.78 -24.27 8.49
N LYS A 29 6.25 -25.43 8.96
CA LYS A 29 5.52 -26.70 8.81
C LYS A 29 4.15 -26.64 9.48
N LEU A 30 4.09 -26.09 10.69
CA LEU A 30 2.84 -25.89 11.42
C LEU A 30 1.88 -25.01 10.61
N CYS A 31 2.33 -23.83 10.16
CA CYS A 31 1.49 -22.92 9.37
C CYS A 31 0.99 -23.59 8.09
N ARG A 32 1.86 -24.28 7.33
CA ARG A 32 1.48 -24.96 6.08
C ARG A 32 0.46 -26.07 6.29
N VAL A 33 0.59 -26.85 7.37
CA VAL A 33 -0.38 -27.91 7.71
C VAL A 33 -1.72 -27.29 8.09
N SER A 34 -1.71 -26.26 8.94
CA SER A 34 -2.91 -25.53 9.37
C SER A 34 -3.61 -24.82 8.20
N ILE A 35 -2.87 -24.26 7.23
CA ILE A 35 -3.47 -23.63 6.05
C ILE A 35 -4.16 -24.68 5.15
N ARG A 36 -3.54 -25.86 4.98
CA ARG A 36 -4.04 -26.93 4.10
C ARG A 36 -5.17 -27.76 4.69
N ARG A 37 -5.13 -28.00 6.01
CA ARG A 37 -6.01 -28.98 6.68
C ARG A 37 -6.81 -28.41 7.84
N GLY A 38 -6.47 -27.22 8.32
CA GLY A 38 -7.17 -26.56 9.43
C GLY A 38 -8.52 -25.99 9.00
N GLY A 39 -9.36 -25.70 9.99
CA GLY A 39 -10.59 -24.94 9.79
C GLY A 39 -10.33 -23.48 9.40
N ASP A 40 -11.38 -22.70 9.16
CA ASP A 40 -11.22 -21.33 8.65
C ASP A 40 -10.45 -20.42 9.62
N GLU A 41 -10.80 -20.40 10.91
CA GLU A 41 -10.09 -19.62 11.93
C GLU A 41 -8.62 -20.06 12.10
N GLU A 42 -8.36 -21.37 12.07
CA GLU A 42 -7.01 -21.91 12.22
C GLU A 42 -6.13 -21.56 11.01
N SER A 43 -6.70 -21.68 9.82
CA SER A 43 -6.05 -21.34 8.56
C SER A 43 -5.77 -19.84 8.47
N GLU A 44 -6.73 -19.01 8.88
CA GLU A 44 -6.60 -17.55 8.94
C GLU A 44 -5.43 -17.14 9.84
N LYS A 45 -5.41 -17.67 11.06
CA LYS A 45 -4.33 -17.43 12.03
C LYS A 45 -2.99 -17.91 11.50
N ALA A 46 -2.94 -19.08 10.86
CA ALA A 46 -1.72 -19.62 10.27
C ALA A 46 -1.19 -18.78 9.09
N CYS A 47 -2.08 -18.23 8.23
CA CYS A 47 -1.66 -17.30 7.17
C CYS A 47 -0.98 -16.07 7.76
N ARG A 48 -1.60 -15.50 8.79
CA ARG A 48 -1.08 -14.30 9.45
C ARG A 48 0.26 -14.55 10.15
N LEU A 49 0.40 -15.67 10.87
CA LEU A 49 1.65 -16.07 11.51
C LEU A 49 2.75 -16.32 10.49
N LEU A 50 2.41 -16.86 9.32
CA LEU A 50 3.37 -16.97 8.23
C LEU A 50 3.85 -15.59 7.77
N GLY A 51 2.96 -14.60 7.65
CA GLY A 51 3.35 -13.21 7.39
C GLY A 51 4.28 -12.64 8.48
N MET A 52 3.99 -12.89 9.75
CA MET A 52 4.87 -12.48 10.87
C MET A 52 6.24 -13.16 10.80
N LEU A 53 6.30 -14.41 10.33
CA LEU A 53 7.56 -15.14 10.16
C LEU A 53 8.45 -14.47 9.11
N PHE A 54 7.89 -14.11 7.95
CA PHE A 54 8.62 -13.34 6.93
C PHE A 54 9.14 -12.02 7.49
N ILE A 55 8.31 -11.27 8.24
CA ILE A 55 8.73 -10.00 8.82
C ILE A 55 9.87 -10.18 9.85
N ASN A 56 9.82 -11.24 10.65
CA ASN A 56 10.85 -11.51 11.68
C ASN A 56 12.20 -11.88 11.05
N GLU A 57 12.19 -12.73 10.04
CA GLU A 57 13.40 -13.20 9.36
C GLU A 57 14.01 -12.12 8.44
N GLY A 58 13.18 -11.24 7.88
CA GLY A 58 13.60 -10.21 6.94
C GLY A 58 14.04 -10.79 5.59
N ASP A 59 14.74 -9.99 4.78
CA ASP A 59 15.27 -10.42 3.49
C ASP A 59 16.55 -11.26 3.68
N ASN A 60 16.45 -12.56 3.40
CA ASN A 60 17.58 -13.49 3.39
C ASN A 60 17.31 -14.71 2.45
N PRO A 61 18.34 -15.52 2.13
CA PRO A 61 18.18 -16.66 1.23
C PRO A 61 17.16 -17.72 1.72
N GLU A 62 17.00 -17.88 3.03
CA GLU A 62 16.06 -18.85 3.61
C GLU A 62 14.62 -18.39 3.43
N THR A 63 14.35 -17.08 3.53
CA THR A 63 13.02 -16.51 3.26
C THR A 63 12.64 -16.62 1.79
N SER A 64 13.60 -16.50 0.87
CA SER A 64 13.33 -16.72 -0.57
C SER A 64 12.95 -18.17 -0.87
N GLU A 65 13.65 -19.13 -0.24
CA GLU A 65 13.27 -20.55 -0.35
C GLU A 65 11.89 -20.82 0.26
N LEU A 66 11.60 -20.20 1.42
CA LEU A 66 10.31 -20.28 2.09
C LEU A 66 9.18 -19.73 1.21
N PHE A 67 9.39 -18.58 0.56
CA PHE A 67 8.43 -17.97 -0.35
C PHE A 67 7.99 -18.94 -1.45
N HIS A 68 8.95 -19.62 -2.10
CA HIS A 68 8.63 -20.62 -3.12
C HIS A 68 7.83 -21.82 -2.56
N LYS A 69 8.08 -22.24 -1.31
CA LYS A 69 7.35 -23.35 -0.66
C LYS A 69 5.90 -22.99 -0.31
N VAL A 70 5.61 -21.73 -0.01
CA VAL A 70 4.29 -21.30 0.50
C VAL A 70 3.41 -20.62 -0.54
N LYS A 71 3.99 -20.01 -1.59
CA LYS A 71 3.28 -19.26 -2.64
C LYS A 71 2.05 -20.01 -3.18
N THR A 72 2.25 -21.25 -3.63
CA THR A 72 1.16 -22.06 -4.21
C THR A 72 0.05 -22.37 -3.19
N ILE A 73 0.40 -22.57 -1.91
CA ILE A 73 -0.56 -22.92 -0.86
C ILE A 73 -1.44 -21.70 -0.55
N LEU A 74 -0.84 -20.52 -0.42
CA LEU A 74 -1.55 -19.27 -0.14
C LEU A 74 -2.47 -18.89 -1.31
N LEU A 75 -1.98 -19.00 -2.55
CA LEU A 75 -2.80 -18.76 -3.75
C LEU A 75 -4.01 -19.71 -3.84
N GLN A 76 -3.81 -21.00 -3.55
CA GLN A 76 -4.90 -21.98 -3.54
C GLN A 76 -5.93 -21.70 -2.45
N ARG A 77 -5.49 -21.19 -1.28
CA ARG A 77 -6.40 -20.84 -0.20
C ARG A 77 -7.25 -19.63 -0.55
N GLY A 78 -6.64 -18.58 -1.11
CA GLY A 78 -7.34 -17.44 -1.71
C GLY A 78 -8.28 -16.66 -0.77
N THR A 79 -8.16 -16.87 0.55
CA THR A 79 -8.87 -16.07 1.55
C THR A 79 -8.19 -14.72 1.74
N PRO A 80 -8.86 -13.69 2.27
CA PRO A 80 -8.26 -12.38 2.50
C PRO A 80 -6.89 -12.46 3.21
N SER A 81 -6.83 -13.17 4.32
CA SER A 81 -5.60 -13.32 5.12
C SER A 81 -4.52 -14.14 4.41
N ALA A 82 -4.88 -15.08 3.54
CA ALA A 82 -3.91 -15.81 2.71
C ALA A 82 -3.30 -14.91 1.63
N LEU A 83 -4.08 -14.01 1.04
CA LEU A 83 -3.60 -13.07 0.03
C LEU A 83 -2.71 -11.98 0.64
N GLU A 84 -3.09 -11.45 1.81
CA GLU A 84 -2.25 -10.50 2.55
C GLU A 84 -0.94 -11.13 3.00
N ALA A 85 -0.98 -12.38 3.50
CA ALA A 85 0.23 -13.13 3.82
C ALA A 85 1.10 -13.40 2.60
N LEU A 86 0.49 -13.64 1.43
CA LEU A 86 1.24 -13.83 0.18
C LEU A 86 1.90 -12.54 -0.29
N GLY A 87 1.21 -11.40 -0.21
CA GLY A 87 1.80 -10.09 -0.51
C GLY A 87 2.98 -9.83 0.41
N MET A 88 2.82 -10.04 1.73
CA MET A 88 3.93 -9.92 2.68
C MET A 88 5.09 -10.87 2.34
N ALA A 89 4.79 -12.12 1.99
CA ALA A 89 5.81 -13.10 1.62
C ALA A 89 6.54 -12.72 0.32
N CYS A 90 5.85 -12.09 -0.64
CA CYS A 90 6.46 -11.62 -1.89
C CYS A 90 7.30 -10.36 -1.64
N PHE A 91 6.79 -9.42 -0.85
CA PHE A 91 7.52 -8.21 -0.47
C PHE A 91 8.86 -8.52 0.19
N VAL A 92 8.93 -9.54 1.05
CA VAL A 92 10.15 -9.92 1.78
C VAL A 92 11.01 -10.92 1.01
N GLY A 93 10.41 -11.94 0.38
CA GLY A 93 11.14 -13.11 -0.14
C GLY A 93 11.24 -13.20 -1.66
N ALA A 94 10.80 -12.19 -2.42
CA ALA A 94 11.02 -12.18 -3.87
C ALA A 94 12.44 -11.70 -4.19
N GLU A 95 13.19 -12.51 -4.94
CA GLU A 95 14.59 -12.22 -5.30
C GLU A 95 14.74 -11.17 -6.42
N ASP A 96 13.69 -10.99 -7.23
CA ASP A 96 13.73 -10.16 -8.43
C ASP A 96 12.35 -9.59 -8.81
N GLU A 97 12.36 -8.50 -9.59
CA GLU A 97 11.14 -7.84 -10.07
C GLU A 97 10.25 -8.77 -10.91
N THR A 98 10.81 -9.72 -11.67
CA THR A 98 10.02 -10.67 -12.49
C THR A 98 9.18 -11.58 -11.60
N THR A 99 9.74 -12.02 -10.47
CA THR A 99 9.07 -12.84 -9.47
C THR A 99 7.93 -12.05 -8.81
N THR A 100 8.18 -10.78 -8.48
CA THR A 100 7.16 -9.83 -7.99
C THR A 100 6.02 -9.66 -8.99
N LEU A 101 6.32 -9.34 -10.26
CA LEU A 101 5.34 -9.16 -11.32
C LEU A 101 4.47 -10.41 -11.55
N ARG A 102 5.07 -11.61 -11.47
CA ARG A 102 4.32 -12.88 -11.56
C ARG A 102 3.38 -13.09 -10.37
N THR A 103 3.76 -12.65 -9.18
CA THR A 103 2.89 -12.70 -8.00
C THR A 103 1.76 -11.69 -8.12
N MET A 104 2.06 -10.46 -8.54
CA MET A 104 1.07 -9.44 -8.85
C MET A 104 0.02 -9.96 -9.84
N ALA A 105 0.43 -10.51 -10.98
CA ALA A 105 -0.48 -11.11 -11.97
C ALA A 105 -1.39 -12.21 -11.37
N SER A 106 -0.94 -12.90 -10.33
CA SER A 106 -1.75 -13.91 -9.63
C SER A 106 -2.88 -13.25 -8.82
N PHE A 107 -2.62 -12.12 -8.15
CA PHE A 107 -3.64 -11.34 -7.44
C PHE A 107 -4.70 -10.76 -8.36
N GLU A 108 -4.32 -10.35 -9.57
CA GLU A 108 -5.22 -9.74 -10.55
C GLU A 108 -6.39 -10.65 -10.89
N SER A 109 -6.17 -11.95 -10.91
CA SER A 109 -7.21 -12.94 -11.18
C SER A 109 -8.40 -12.87 -10.21
N PHE A 110 -8.20 -12.36 -8.99
CA PHE A 110 -9.22 -12.21 -7.96
C PHE A 110 -10.13 -11.00 -8.17
N PHE A 111 -9.62 -9.90 -8.75
CA PHE A 111 -10.37 -8.66 -8.88
C PHE A 111 -10.65 -8.21 -10.33
N THR A 112 -10.01 -8.80 -11.34
CA THR A 112 -10.30 -8.52 -12.76
C THR A 112 -11.51 -9.29 -13.28
N LYS A 113 -11.70 -10.54 -12.84
CA LYS A 113 -12.81 -11.42 -13.24
C LYS A 113 -14.01 -11.17 -12.34
N ALA A 114 -14.81 -10.16 -12.71
CA ALA A 114 -16.02 -9.76 -11.99
C ALA A 114 -16.92 -10.97 -11.66
N GLY A 115 -17.24 -11.15 -10.38
CA GLY A 115 -18.22 -12.13 -9.90
C GLY A 115 -17.68 -13.45 -9.36
N ARG A 116 -16.36 -13.65 -9.21
CA ARG A 116 -15.79 -14.87 -8.60
C ARG A 116 -15.40 -14.75 -7.13
N ALA A 117 -15.00 -13.56 -6.70
CA ALA A 117 -14.50 -13.33 -5.34
C ALA A 117 -15.41 -12.34 -4.59
N GLU A 118 -15.49 -12.52 -3.27
CA GLU A 118 -16.18 -11.58 -2.39
C GLU A 118 -15.43 -10.25 -2.30
N ALA A 119 -16.13 -9.18 -1.93
CA ALA A 119 -15.54 -7.84 -1.89
C ALA A 119 -14.34 -7.72 -0.95
N PHE A 120 -14.36 -8.41 0.20
CA PHE A 120 -13.23 -8.47 1.12
C PHE A 120 -12.00 -9.16 0.51
N THR A 121 -12.21 -10.28 -0.20
CA THR A 121 -11.13 -10.99 -0.91
C THR A 121 -10.56 -10.15 -2.04
N MET A 122 -11.40 -9.46 -2.81
CA MET A 122 -10.94 -8.52 -3.82
C MET A 122 -10.14 -7.37 -3.20
N ALA A 123 -10.59 -6.84 -2.06
CA ALA A 123 -9.89 -5.75 -1.36
C ALA A 123 -8.50 -6.20 -0.87
N ALA A 124 -8.41 -7.40 -0.28
CA ALA A 124 -7.15 -8.00 0.14
C ALA A 124 -6.21 -8.26 -1.05
N ALA A 125 -6.73 -8.78 -2.16
CA ALA A 125 -5.96 -8.97 -3.39
C ALA A 125 -5.39 -7.64 -3.92
N VAL A 126 -6.18 -6.58 -3.92
CA VAL A 126 -5.72 -5.24 -4.34
C VAL A 126 -4.67 -4.71 -3.38
N ARG A 127 -4.84 -4.85 -2.05
CA ARG A 127 -3.83 -4.43 -1.07
C ARG A 127 -2.51 -5.18 -1.23
N ALA A 128 -2.56 -6.51 -1.40
CA ALA A 128 -1.39 -7.32 -1.64
C ALA A 128 -0.68 -6.95 -2.95
N TRP A 129 -1.44 -6.76 -4.04
CA TRP A 129 -0.92 -6.25 -5.31
C TRP A 129 -0.25 -4.88 -5.15
N THR A 130 -0.84 -4.00 -4.33
CA THR A 130 -0.33 -2.63 -4.09
C THR A 130 0.93 -2.65 -3.23
N LEU A 131 1.03 -3.56 -2.26
CA LEU A 131 2.25 -3.76 -1.47
C LEU A 131 3.40 -4.22 -2.38
N ASP A 132 3.17 -5.23 -3.21
CA ASP A 132 4.18 -5.76 -4.12
C ASP A 132 4.60 -4.72 -5.17
N ALA A 133 3.67 -3.88 -5.62
CA ALA A 133 3.99 -2.75 -6.51
C ALA A 133 5.02 -1.79 -5.90
N THR A 134 5.10 -1.68 -4.57
CA THR A 134 6.06 -0.78 -3.90
C THR A 134 7.51 -1.26 -4.00
N THR A 135 7.77 -2.51 -4.42
CA THR A 135 9.13 -3.04 -4.59
C THR A 135 9.65 -2.89 -6.01
N LEU A 136 8.82 -2.44 -6.95
CA LEU A 136 9.19 -2.22 -8.34
C LEU A 136 9.76 -0.81 -8.54
N SER A 137 10.67 -0.68 -9.50
CA SER A 137 11.03 0.64 -10.03
C SER A 137 9.83 1.33 -10.70
N PRO A 138 9.76 2.69 -10.67
CA PRO A 138 8.71 3.46 -11.33
C PRO A 138 8.46 3.07 -12.80
N ASP A 139 9.54 2.89 -13.56
CA ASP A 139 9.47 2.56 -15.00
C ASP A 139 8.83 1.19 -15.22
N VAL A 140 9.23 0.19 -14.44
CA VAL A 140 8.71 -1.19 -14.53
C VAL A 140 7.24 -1.24 -14.09
N LEU A 141 6.89 -0.57 -13.00
CA LEU A 141 5.50 -0.47 -12.56
C LEU A 141 4.64 0.19 -13.64
N LEU A 142 5.15 1.25 -14.28
CA LEU A 142 4.42 1.96 -15.30
C LEU A 142 4.22 1.13 -16.56
N GLU A 143 5.30 0.51 -17.07
CA GLU A 143 5.25 -0.41 -18.20
C GLU A 143 4.25 -1.54 -17.93
N TYR A 144 4.25 -2.09 -16.71
CA TYR A 144 3.35 -3.15 -16.33
C TYR A 144 1.87 -2.73 -16.35
N VAL A 145 1.55 -1.59 -15.72
CA VAL A 145 0.16 -1.08 -15.60
C VAL A 145 -0.41 -0.65 -16.95
N LEU A 146 0.42 -0.08 -17.84
CA LEU A 146 -0.02 0.33 -19.18
C LEU A 146 0.07 -0.79 -20.23
N GLY A 147 0.98 -1.73 -20.02
CA GLY A 147 1.25 -2.87 -20.90
C GLY A 147 0.17 -3.94 -20.87
N GLU A 148 0.21 -4.87 -21.83
CA GLU A 148 -0.83 -5.90 -21.99
C GLU A 148 -1.00 -6.80 -20.76
N SER A 149 0.09 -7.01 -20.00
CA SER A 149 0.14 -7.88 -18.83
C SER A 149 -0.69 -7.35 -17.66
N GLY A 150 -0.49 -6.08 -17.24
CA GLY A 150 -1.14 -5.50 -16.05
C GLY A 150 -2.31 -4.56 -16.36
N ARG A 151 -2.55 -4.21 -17.63
CA ARG A 151 -3.63 -3.29 -18.05
C ARG A 151 -5.01 -3.71 -17.56
N SER A 152 -5.30 -5.01 -17.55
CA SER A 152 -6.60 -5.51 -17.07
C SER A 152 -6.82 -5.20 -15.59
N ALA A 153 -5.76 -5.22 -14.79
CA ALA A 153 -5.78 -4.88 -13.38
C ALA A 153 -5.93 -3.39 -13.15
N GLY A 154 -5.16 -2.56 -13.87
CA GLY A 154 -5.30 -1.09 -13.82
C GLY A 154 -6.74 -0.64 -14.10
N LEU A 155 -7.38 -1.20 -15.13
CA LEU A 155 -8.79 -0.94 -15.46
C LEU A 155 -9.75 -1.40 -14.36
N ALA A 156 -9.51 -2.57 -13.77
CA ALA A 156 -10.34 -3.10 -12.70
C ALA A 156 -10.25 -2.25 -11.44
N ILE A 157 -9.03 -1.90 -11.01
CA ILE A 157 -8.74 -1.00 -9.88
C ILE A 157 -9.47 0.33 -10.09
N ARG A 158 -9.29 0.97 -11.25
CA ARG A 158 -10.00 2.22 -11.57
C ARG A 158 -11.51 2.07 -11.49
N ARG A 159 -12.07 1.00 -12.07
CA ARG A 159 -13.50 0.72 -12.03
C ARG A 159 -14.02 0.64 -10.59
N TYR A 160 -13.29 0.00 -9.67
CA TYR A 160 -13.69 -0.09 -8.27
C TYR A 160 -13.55 1.26 -7.54
N ALA A 161 -12.52 2.04 -7.84
CA ALA A 161 -12.32 3.36 -7.26
C ALA A 161 -13.40 4.38 -7.67
N VAL A 162 -13.90 4.30 -8.92
CA VAL A 162 -14.95 5.19 -9.45
C VAL A 162 -16.35 4.79 -8.98
N LYS A 163 -16.64 3.49 -8.82
CA LYS A 163 -17.98 2.99 -8.46
C LYS A 163 -18.51 3.65 -7.19
N GLU A 164 -19.80 3.96 -7.18
CA GLU A 164 -20.50 4.41 -5.97
C GLU A 164 -20.44 3.30 -4.94
N THR A 165 -20.16 3.68 -3.69
CA THR A 165 -20.02 2.77 -2.56
C THR A 165 -21.36 2.04 -2.34
N PRO A 166 -21.45 0.73 -2.62
CA PRO A 166 -22.59 -0.06 -2.18
C PRO A 166 -22.67 -0.05 -0.65
N LYS A 167 -23.85 -0.33 -0.09
CA LYS A 167 -24.00 -0.50 1.36
C LYS A 167 -23.23 -1.76 1.81
N GLY A 168 -22.44 -1.64 2.89
CA GLY A 168 -21.66 -2.73 3.48
C GLY A 168 -20.15 -2.46 3.52
N ASP A 169 -19.44 -3.11 4.44
CA ASP A 169 -18.03 -2.85 4.71
C ASP A 169 -17.11 -3.36 3.60
N GLY A 170 -17.34 -4.56 3.06
CA GLY A 170 -16.49 -5.13 2.00
C GLY A 170 -16.38 -4.26 0.73
N PRO A 171 -17.50 -3.79 0.14
CA PRO A 171 -17.45 -2.88 -0.99
C PRO A 171 -16.79 -1.53 -0.70
N ARG A 172 -16.87 -1.04 0.55
CA ARG A 172 -16.16 0.16 0.99
C ARG A 172 -14.66 -0.09 1.05
N ASP A 173 -14.22 -1.20 1.63
CA ASP A 173 -12.81 -1.58 1.74
C ASP A 173 -12.18 -1.79 0.37
N LEU A 174 -12.90 -2.42 -0.56
CA LEU A 174 -12.44 -2.58 -1.94
C LEU A 174 -12.23 -1.23 -2.62
N LYS A 175 -13.13 -0.26 -2.39
CA LYS A 175 -12.99 1.08 -2.96
C LYS A 175 -11.80 1.83 -2.35
N LEU A 176 -11.59 1.72 -1.04
CA LEU A 176 -10.44 2.32 -0.36
C LEU A 176 -9.13 1.71 -0.87
N ALA A 177 -9.04 0.38 -0.93
CA ALA A 177 -7.89 -0.33 -1.46
C ALA A 177 -7.60 0.09 -2.92
N ALA A 178 -8.62 0.16 -3.77
CA ALA A 178 -8.45 0.57 -5.16
C ALA A 178 -8.05 2.04 -5.31
N THR A 179 -8.58 2.94 -4.46
CA THR A 179 -8.19 4.36 -4.47
C THR A 179 -6.74 4.50 -4.03
N GLY A 180 -6.33 3.78 -2.98
CA GLY A 180 -4.95 3.75 -2.50
C GLY A 180 -3.97 3.20 -3.53
N ALA A 181 -4.36 2.17 -4.28
CA ALA A 181 -3.55 1.62 -5.37
C ALA A 181 -3.31 2.64 -6.49
N LEU A 182 -4.34 3.39 -6.88
CA LEU A 182 -4.19 4.47 -7.86
C LEU A 182 -3.30 5.60 -7.33
N ALA A 183 -3.48 6.00 -6.07
CA ALA A 183 -2.65 7.03 -5.45
C ALA A 183 -1.17 6.61 -5.42
N LEU A 184 -0.88 5.35 -5.07
CA LEU A 184 0.48 4.82 -5.11
C LEU A 184 1.08 4.86 -6.53
N VAL A 185 0.36 4.32 -7.52
CA VAL A 185 0.86 4.30 -8.91
C VAL A 185 1.12 5.73 -9.39
N LEU A 186 0.25 6.68 -9.05
CA LEU A 186 0.45 8.08 -9.37
C LEU A 186 1.70 8.63 -8.70
N GLU A 187 1.82 8.56 -7.37
CA GLU A 187 2.99 9.05 -6.64
C GLU A 187 4.30 8.47 -7.19
N MET A 188 4.36 7.15 -7.41
CA MET A 188 5.58 6.49 -7.87
C MET A 188 5.96 6.87 -9.31
N THR A 189 4.99 7.22 -10.15
CA THR A 189 5.21 7.53 -11.58
C THR A 189 5.19 9.02 -11.89
N THR A 190 4.83 9.86 -10.93
CA THR A 190 5.05 11.30 -10.96
C THR A 190 6.44 11.58 -10.40
N THR A 191 7.34 12.03 -11.25
CA THR A 191 8.55 12.69 -10.77
C THR A 191 8.18 14.08 -10.30
N GLU A 192 8.71 14.51 -9.15
CA GLU A 192 8.69 15.91 -8.73
C GLU A 192 9.50 16.73 -9.74
N GLU A 193 8.91 17.10 -10.86
CA GLU A 193 9.51 18.04 -11.82
C GLU A 193 8.60 19.28 -11.95
N ASP A 194 9.19 20.38 -11.50
CA ASP A 194 8.98 21.77 -11.86
C ASP A 194 7.74 22.47 -11.29
N SER A 195 7.89 22.93 -10.05
CA SER A 195 7.36 24.23 -9.62
C SER A 195 8.04 25.41 -10.35
N ASP A 196 8.25 25.29 -11.65
CA ASP A 196 8.51 26.46 -12.47
C ASP A 196 7.13 27.04 -12.77
N GLU A 197 6.86 28.12 -12.06
CA GLU A 197 5.75 29.04 -12.26
C GLU A 197 5.45 29.14 -13.76
N GLU A 198 4.32 28.59 -14.21
CA GLU A 198 3.72 29.00 -15.48
C GLU A 198 3.34 30.48 -15.30
N GLU A 199 4.28 31.39 -15.62
CA GLU A 199 3.92 32.76 -15.94
C GLU A 199 2.91 32.67 -17.09
N GLU A 200 1.69 33.12 -16.81
CA GLU A 200 0.63 33.30 -17.79
C GLU A 200 1.09 34.32 -18.84
N ASP A 201 1.75 33.87 -19.90
CA ASP A 201 1.98 34.71 -21.07
C ASP A 201 0.68 34.80 -21.89
N GLU A 202 0.07 35.98 -21.79
CA GLU A 202 -1.05 36.46 -22.58
C GLU A 202 -0.80 36.32 -24.10
N ASP A 203 -1.84 35.86 -24.79
CA ASP A 203 -2.23 36.14 -26.17
C ASP A 203 -1.20 35.95 -27.30
N THR A 204 -1.46 34.98 -28.18
CA THR A 204 -1.38 35.25 -29.63
C THR A 204 -2.34 34.40 -30.46
N ASP A 205 -3.01 35.11 -31.35
CA ASP A 205 -4.07 34.73 -32.27
C ASP A 205 -3.58 33.96 -33.52
N GLY A 206 -4.47 33.10 -34.05
CA GLY A 206 -4.59 32.86 -35.49
C GLY A 206 -3.86 31.65 -36.11
N GLY A 207 -4.62 30.71 -36.71
CA GLY A 207 -4.11 29.94 -37.86
C GLY A 207 -4.66 28.54 -38.09
N ASP A 208 -5.86 28.48 -38.68
CA ASP A 208 -6.36 27.59 -39.74
C ASP A 208 -6.01 26.08 -39.88
N LEU A 209 -7.03 25.35 -40.33
CA LEU A 209 -7.12 23.91 -40.57
C LEU A 209 -6.35 23.49 -41.84
N THR A 210 -5.82 22.26 -41.89
CA THR A 210 -6.12 21.27 -42.97
C THR A 210 -5.34 19.95 -42.85
N SER A 211 -6.05 18.88 -43.24
CA SER A 211 -5.59 17.70 -43.99
C SER A 211 -5.53 16.35 -43.27
N PHE A 212 -6.56 15.57 -43.59
CA PHE A 212 -6.70 14.12 -43.49
C PHE A 212 -5.74 13.42 -44.47
N SER A 213 -5.02 12.39 -44.03
CA SER A 213 -5.12 11.01 -44.54
C SER A 213 -3.87 10.16 -44.22
N SER A 214 -4.12 8.90 -43.89
CA SER A 214 -3.22 7.74 -44.04
C SER A 214 -2.12 7.59 -42.98
N ILE A 215 -2.33 6.66 -42.04
CA ILE A 215 -1.57 5.40 -41.90
C ILE A 215 -2.38 4.50 -40.94
N GLN A 216 -2.95 3.43 -41.50
CA GLN A 216 -3.86 2.51 -40.83
C GLN A 216 -3.14 1.21 -40.40
N GLU A 217 -1.87 1.29 -40.02
CA GLU A 217 -1.04 0.12 -39.68
C GLU A 217 -0.08 0.32 -38.48
N SER A 218 -0.31 1.32 -37.61
CA SER A 218 0.57 1.59 -36.43
C SER A 218 -0.12 1.55 -35.05
N MET A 219 -1.34 1.00 -34.95
CA MET A 219 -2.20 1.16 -33.76
C MET A 219 -1.75 0.40 -32.49
N THR A 220 -0.75 -0.47 -32.56
CA THR A 220 -0.18 -1.13 -31.35
C THR A 220 1.19 -0.60 -30.96
N GLY A 221 1.97 -0.03 -31.90
CA GLY A 221 3.28 0.59 -31.60
C GLY A 221 3.17 1.98 -30.97
N SER A 222 2.17 2.77 -31.37
CA SER A 222 2.02 4.16 -30.90
C SER A 222 1.57 4.30 -29.43
N LEU A 223 1.00 3.25 -28.82
CA LEU A 223 0.63 3.27 -27.40
C LEU A 223 1.86 3.09 -26.49
N ILE A 224 2.91 2.46 -27.01
CA ILE A 224 4.18 2.26 -26.32
C ILE A 224 5.09 3.46 -26.60
N ASP A 225 5.10 4.01 -27.82
CA ASP A 225 5.96 5.15 -28.19
C ASP A 225 5.67 6.47 -27.44
N ALA A 226 4.44 6.65 -26.91
CA ALA A 226 4.14 7.76 -26.01
C ALA A 226 4.56 7.50 -24.54
N ALA A 227 4.83 6.24 -24.19
CA ALA A 227 5.27 5.79 -22.88
C ALA A 227 6.78 5.44 -22.82
N THR A 228 7.46 5.29 -23.97
CA THR A 228 8.91 5.02 -24.07
C THR A 228 9.77 6.28 -24.21
N SER A 229 9.17 7.48 -24.17
CA SER A 229 9.90 8.68 -23.78
C SER A 229 9.61 8.93 -22.29
N PRO A 230 10.61 9.20 -21.44
CA PRO A 230 10.43 9.43 -20.01
C PRO A 230 9.77 10.80 -19.80
N LYS A 231 8.51 10.91 -20.18
CA LYS A 231 7.67 12.09 -20.02
C LYS A 231 6.57 11.74 -19.04
N ILE A 232 6.84 12.08 -17.78
CA ILE A 232 5.94 12.45 -16.70
C ILE A 232 4.47 12.14 -17.00
N LEU A 233 3.91 11.13 -16.33
CA LEU A 233 2.47 10.92 -16.37
C LEU A 233 1.81 11.81 -15.32
N SER A 234 1.35 12.99 -15.77
CA SER A 234 0.38 13.75 -14.99
C SER A 234 -0.83 12.87 -14.64
N LEU A 235 -1.51 13.18 -13.53
CA LEU A 235 -2.78 12.55 -13.14
C LEU A 235 -3.77 12.48 -14.33
N ALA A 236 -3.80 13.54 -15.15
CA ALA A 236 -4.62 13.60 -16.36
C ALA A 236 -4.12 12.65 -17.47
N SER A 237 -2.81 12.43 -17.59
CA SER A 237 -2.21 11.53 -18.58
C SER A 237 -2.40 10.05 -18.22
N LEU A 238 -2.20 9.66 -16.95
CA LEU A 238 -2.47 8.30 -16.47
C LEU A 238 -3.98 7.99 -16.58
N GLU A 239 -4.83 8.95 -16.19
CA GLU A 239 -6.28 8.84 -16.38
C GLU A 239 -6.66 8.75 -17.86
N THR A 240 -6.08 9.59 -18.72
CA THR A 240 -6.33 9.55 -20.17
C THR A 240 -5.87 8.23 -20.78
N ALA A 241 -4.74 7.69 -20.32
CA ALA A 241 -4.26 6.37 -20.75
C ALA A 241 -5.23 5.26 -20.31
N LEU A 242 -5.69 5.28 -19.04
CA LEU A 242 -6.68 4.33 -18.53
C LEU A 242 -8.07 4.51 -19.17
N ASP A 243 -8.48 5.73 -19.50
CA ASP A 243 -9.77 6.06 -20.13
C ASP A 243 -9.81 5.71 -21.61
N ARG A 244 -8.76 6.03 -22.38
CA ARG A 244 -8.63 5.64 -23.79
C ARG A 244 -8.65 4.12 -23.97
N VAL A 245 -8.20 3.39 -22.95
CA VAL A 245 -8.20 1.92 -22.94
C VAL A 245 -9.54 1.36 -22.48
N SER A 246 -10.23 1.99 -21.52
CA SER A 246 -11.57 1.58 -21.08
C SER A 246 -12.63 1.75 -22.17
N ASP A 247 -12.54 2.87 -22.91
CA ASP A 247 -13.47 3.23 -23.97
C ASP A 247 -12.81 2.95 -25.32
N GLY A 248 -12.85 1.70 -25.77
CA GLY A 248 -12.44 1.35 -27.12
C GLY A 248 -13.04 2.33 -28.14
N LEU A 249 -12.18 3.09 -28.83
CA LEU A 249 -12.44 3.79 -30.10
C LEU A 249 -13.41 5.00 -30.11
N SER A 250 -13.62 5.76 -29.02
CA SER A 250 -14.34 7.06 -29.15
C SER A 250 -13.47 8.28 -28.85
N SER A 251 -12.85 8.82 -29.90
CA SER A 251 -12.16 10.12 -29.89
C SER A 251 -13.18 11.25 -29.75
N GLY A 252 -13.52 11.61 -28.52
CA GLY A 252 -14.31 12.80 -28.23
C GLY A 252 -13.85 13.41 -26.93
N ARG A 253 -13.67 14.74 -26.90
CA ARG A 253 -13.45 15.54 -25.68
C ARG A 253 -14.67 15.34 -24.76
N LYS A 254 -14.65 14.29 -23.93
CA LYS A 254 -15.72 14.02 -22.96
C LYS A 254 -15.54 14.96 -21.77
N LYS A 255 -16.65 15.60 -21.39
CA LYS A 255 -16.74 16.42 -20.17
C LYS A 255 -16.46 15.50 -18.97
N VAL A 256 -15.44 15.81 -18.17
CA VAL A 256 -15.05 15.04 -16.97
C VAL A 256 -16.29 14.82 -16.09
N SER A 257 -16.61 13.56 -15.78
CA SER A 257 -17.82 13.21 -15.02
C SER A 257 -17.73 13.71 -13.58
N SER A 258 -18.86 14.01 -12.95
CA SER A 258 -18.91 14.33 -11.51
C SER A 258 -18.26 13.23 -10.64
N LYS A 259 -18.34 11.97 -11.08
CA LYS A 259 -17.73 10.81 -10.40
C LYS A 259 -16.20 10.84 -10.48
N ASP A 260 -15.64 11.26 -11.61
CA ASP A 260 -14.20 11.38 -11.81
C ASP A 260 -13.63 12.52 -10.96
N LYS A 261 -14.35 13.65 -10.88
CA LYS A 261 -13.99 14.75 -9.96
C LYS A 261 -13.95 14.28 -8.50
N ALA A 262 -14.92 13.47 -8.09
CA ALA A 262 -14.95 12.92 -6.75
C ALA A 262 -13.83 11.90 -6.49
N LEU A 263 -13.41 11.13 -7.50
CA LEU A 263 -12.25 10.24 -7.40
C LEU A 263 -10.96 11.06 -7.26
N ARG A 264 -10.75 12.07 -8.10
CA ARG A 264 -9.58 12.96 -8.04
C ARG A 264 -9.41 13.59 -6.66
N LYS A 265 -10.51 14.10 -6.10
CA LYS A 265 -10.50 14.66 -4.74
C LYS A 265 -10.08 13.62 -3.68
N ARG A 266 -10.48 12.36 -3.82
CA ARG A 266 -10.07 11.29 -2.91
C ARG A 266 -8.60 10.95 -3.08
N ILE A 267 -8.12 10.81 -4.33
CA ILE A 267 -6.71 10.54 -4.60
C ILE A 267 -5.83 11.66 -4.05
N ALA A 268 -6.18 12.92 -4.31
CA ALA A 268 -5.46 14.08 -3.75
C ALA A 268 -5.39 14.01 -2.22
N ALA A 269 -6.51 13.71 -1.56
CA ALA A 269 -6.53 13.55 -0.10
C ALA A 269 -5.69 12.38 0.42
N GLU A 270 -5.48 11.33 -0.38
CA GLU A 270 -4.60 10.19 -0.04
C GLU A 270 -3.11 10.49 -0.28
N LEU A 271 -2.80 11.50 -1.12
CA LEU A 271 -1.44 11.97 -1.40
C LEU A 271 -1.01 13.09 -0.43
N GLU A 272 -1.95 13.91 0.03
CA GLU A 272 -1.71 14.99 1.01
C GLU A 272 -1.74 14.49 2.46
N SER A 273 -1.87 13.17 2.70
CA SER A 273 -2.05 12.64 4.04
C SER A 273 -0.72 12.41 4.77
N ASP A 274 -0.32 13.38 5.60
CA ASP A 274 0.81 13.20 6.51
C ASP A 274 0.42 12.29 7.68
N VAL A 275 1.22 11.26 7.94
CA VAL A 275 0.98 10.34 9.05
C VAL A 275 2.14 10.38 10.02
N VAL A 276 1.89 10.94 11.20
CA VAL A 276 2.83 10.92 12.32
C VAL A 276 2.63 9.63 13.11
N ILE A 277 3.69 8.83 13.24
CA ILE A 277 3.72 7.60 14.02
C ILE A 277 4.67 7.74 15.21
N GLU A 278 4.22 7.30 16.38
CA GLU A 278 5.09 7.14 17.55
C GLU A 278 5.65 5.71 17.53
N ILE A 279 6.98 5.60 17.49
CA ILE A 279 7.71 4.33 17.53
C ILE A 279 8.23 4.10 18.95
N GLY A 280 7.65 3.11 19.62
CA GLY A 280 8.01 2.75 20.99
C GLY A 280 7.75 3.91 21.96
N ASN A 281 8.75 4.24 22.76
CA ASN A 281 8.63 5.24 23.83
C ASN A 281 9.39 6.56 23.56
N ARG A 282 10.07 6.71 22.42
CA ARG A 282 11.07 7.79 22.24
C ARG A 282 11.19 8.36 20.82
N GLU A 283 10.69 7.69 19.80
CA GLU A 283 10.88 8.10 18.40
C GLU A 283 9.53 8.50 17.79
N VAL A 284 9.51 9.58 17.03
CA VAL A 284 8.34 10.04 16.28
C VAL A 284 8.78 10.20 14.84
N VAL A 285 8.08 9.52 13.92
CA VAL A 285 8.40 9.53 12.50
C VAL A 285 7.21 10.07 11.75
N GLU A 286 7.47 10.99 10.84
CA GLU A 286 6.46 11.54 9.94
C GLU A 286 6.63 10.85 8.58
N LEU A 287 5.58 10.17 8.12
CA LEU A 287 5.55 9.53 6.81
C LEU A 287 4.80 10.46 5.85
N TYR A 288 5.52 10.90 4.82
CA TYR A 288 4.99 11.78 3.78
C TYR A 288 4.68 11.02 2.49
N ARG A 289 5.41 9.93 2.20
CA ARG A 289 5.22 9.15 0.98
C ARG A 289 4.11 8.12 1.13
N ARG A 290 3.27 8.01 0.11
CA ARG A 290 2.25 6.98 -0.03
C ARG A 290 2.84 5.58 -0.08
N VAL A 291 4.02 5.43 -0.68
CA VAL A 291 4.81 4.18 -0.65
C VAL A 291 5.00 3.69 0.79
N ASP A 292 5.47 4.57 1.68
CA ASP A 292 5.77 4.22 3.08
C ASP A 292 4.48 3.94 3.86
N LEU A 293 3.43 4.74 3.64
CA LEU A 293 2.12 4.49 4.25
C LEU A 293 1.51 3.15 3.82
N THR A 294 1.68 2.77 2.55
CA THR A 294 1.20 1.49 2.01
C THR A 294 1.92 0.33 2.70
N ARG A 295 3.25 0.37 2.77
CA ARG A 295 4.08 -0.63 3.46
C ARG A 295 3.71 -0.72 4.94
N LEU A 296 3.60 0.41 5.63
CA LEU A 296 3.25 0.46 7.04
C LEU A 296 1.88 -0.18 7.33
N ASN A 297 0.87 0.13 6.51
CA ASN A 297 -0.47 -0.44 6.69
C ASN A 297 -0.47 -1.97 6.50
N ALA A 298 0.34 -2.49 5.57
CA ALA A 298 0.50 -3.93 5.39
C ALA A 298 1.21 -4.59 6.57
N PHE A 299 2.28 -3.98 7.12
CA PHE A 299 2.90 -4.50 8.33
C PHE A 299 1.96 -4.45 9.53
N ARG A 300 1.18 -3.38 9.69
CA ARG A 300 0.21 -3.24 10.78
C ARG A 300 -0.92 -4.26 10.69
N SER A 301 -1.40 -4.61 9.50
CA SER A 301 -2.44 -5.63 9.37
C SER A 301 -1.94 -7.02 9.79
N ILE A 302 -0.67 -7.33 9.53
CA ILE A 302 -0.05 -8.59 9.94
C ILE A 302 0.36 -8.59 11.42
N LEU A 303 1.05 -7.55 11.89
CA LEU A 303 1.62 -7.50 13.25
C LEU A 303 0.63 -7.07 14.33
N GLU A 304 -0.43 -6.33 13.97
CA GLU A 304 -1.36 -5.65 14.88
C GLU A 304 -0.62 -4.95 16.04
N SER A 305 -0.85 -5.38 17.28
CA SER A 305 -0.26 -4.83 18.50
C SER A 305 1.26 -4.99 18.58
N GLY A 306 1.86 -5.89 17.79
CA GLY A 306 3.31 -6.06 17.69
C GLY A 306 4.01 -4.99 16.84
N SER A 307 3.26 -4.26 15.99
CA SER A 307 3.86 -3.33 15.01
C SER A 307 4.82 -2.30 15.61
N SER A 308 4.49 -1.73 16.77
CA SER A 308 5.37 -0.76 17.43
C SER A 308 6.69 -1.36 17.93
N ASP A 309 6.71 -2.63 18.34
CA ASP A 309 7.94 -3.27 18.84
C ASP A 309 8.86 -3.63 17.67
N HIS A 310 8.29 -4.14 16.57
CA HIS A 310 9.06 -4.39 15.36
C HIS A 310 9.60 -3.11 14.71
N LEU A 311 8.81 -2.04 14.61
CA LEU A 311 9.32 -0.76 14.09
C LEU A 311 10.46 -0.21 14.95
N ALA A 312 10.42 -0.45 16.26
CA ALA A 312 11.47 -0.01 17.15
C ALA A 312 12.76 -0.83 16.99
N TYR A 313 12.67 -2.16 16.89
CA TYR A 313 13.84 -3.03 17.08
C TYR A 313 14.18 -3.95 15.91
N ASN A 314 13.29 -4.17 14.94
CA ASN A 314 13.55 -5.07 13.82
C ASN A 314 14.44 -4.39 12.78
N PRO A 315 15.69 -4.86 12.54
CA PRO A 315 16.59 -4.28 11.55
C PRO A 315 15.96 -4.21 10.16
N PHE A 316 15.21 -5.23 9.76
CA PHE A 316 14.54 -5.26 8.46
C PHE A 316 13.51 -4.13 8.31
N LEU A 317 12.63 -3.94 9.30
CA LEU A 317 11.66 -2.84 9.22
C LEU A 317 12.33 -1.47 9.34
N ARG A 318 13.38 -1.35 10.14
CA ARG A 318 14.12 -0.09 10.24
C ARG A 318 14.81 0.27 8.93
N ASP A 319 15.31 -0.69 8.19
CA ASP A 319 15.84 -0.49 6.84
C ASP A 319 14.74 -0.09 5.85
N VAL A 320 13.62 -0.83 5.82
CA VAL A 320 12.47 -0.55 4.93
C VAL A 320 11.92 0.87 5.09
N PHE A 321 11.96 1.41 6.31
CA PHE A 321 11.47 2.76 6.63
C PHE A 321 12.60 3.78 6.86
N GLU A 322 13.85 3.43 6.56
CA GLU A 322 15.02 4.31 6.68
C GLU A 322 15.17 4.95 8.08
N LEU A 323 14.82 4.20 9.14
CA LEU A 323 14.85 4.65 10.53
C LEU A 323 16.25 4.62 11.16
N GLY A 324 17.25 4.09 10.46
CA GLY A 324 18.59 3.86 10.98
C GLY A 324 18.68 2.64 11.92
N ASP A 325 19.81 2.45 12.59
CA ASP A 325 20.06 1.24 13.39
C ASP A 325 19.09 1.11 14.59
N PRO A 326 18.71 -0.13 14.98
CA PRO A 326 17.92 -0.36 16.18
C PRO A 326 18.57 0.24 17.44
N PRO A 327 17.80 0.93 18.30
CA PRO A 327 18.31 1.37 19.58
C PRO A 327 18.60 0.17 20.48
N ALA A 328 19.63 0.28 21.32
CA ALA A 328 19.90 -0.73 22.34
C ALA A 328 18.67 -0.93 23.24
N ARG A 329 18.30 -2.19 23.50
CA ARG A 329 17.21 -2.53 24.43
C ARG A 329 17.61 -2.13 25.86
N ASP A 330 17.19 -0.93 26.27
CA ASP A 330 17.41 -0.43 27.64
C ASP A 330 16.70 -1.32 28.67
N ALA A 331 17.46 -2.09 29.46
CA ALA A 331 16.96 -2.86 30.61
C ALA A 331 16.48 -1.98 31.80
N SER A 332 16.42 -0.64 31.67
CA SER A 332 16.23 0.28 32.79
C SER A 332 15.46 1.58 32.49
N ALA A 333 14.51 1.58 31.55
CA ALA A 333 13.63 2.74 31.38
C ALA A 333 12.75 2.97 32.62
N ASN A 334 13.14 3.92 33.47
CA ASN A 334 12.42 4.29 34.69
C ASN A 334 11.04 4.89 34.34
N PRO A 335 9.92 4.25 34.73
CA PRO A 335 8.57 4.69 34.37
C PRO A 335 8.16 6.06 34.96
N ASN A 336 8.94 6.62 35.89
CA ASN A 336 8.65 7.90 36.52
C ASN A 336 8.95 9.14 35.67
N SER A 337 9.75 9.06 34.61
CA SER A 337 10.03 10.25 33.75
C SER A 337 8.81 10.67 32.92
N ARG A 338 7.90 9.73 32.63
CA ARG A 338 6.66 9.96 31.85
C ARG A 338 5.63 10.80 32.60
N LYS A 339 5.58 10.67 33.93
CA LYS A 339 4.64 11.43 34.78
C LYS A 339 4.94 12.94 34.75
N TYR A 340 6.22 13.32 34.73
CA TYR A 340 6.62 14.72 34.74
C TYR A 340 6.32 15.44 33.41
N PHE A 341 6.53 14.79 32.26
CA PHE A 341 6.23 15.40 30.95
C PHE A 341 4.73 15.41 30.59
N GLY A 342 3.99 14.36 30.95
CA GLY A 342 2.54 14.29 30.73
C GLY A 342 1.76 15.36 31.52
N ASP A 343 2.16 15.59 32.77
CA ASP A 343 1.58 16.63 33.63
C ASP A 343 1.88 18.05 33.10
N GLU A 344 3.03 18.26 32.45
CA GLU A 344 3.40 19.57 31.90
C GLU A 344 2.68 19.89 30.59
N LYS A 345 2.48 18.91 29.70
CA LYS A 345 1.64 19.06 28.49
C LYS A 345 0.16 19.30 28.84
N THR A 346 -0.39 18.57 29.81
CA THR A 346 -1.79 18.79 30.26
C THR A 346 -1.97 20.10 31.01
N ARG A 347 -0.99 20.53 31.82
CA ARG A 347 -0.98 21.88 32.44
C ARG A 347 -0.84 23.00 31.41
N SER A 348 -0.09 22.79 30.33
CA SER A 348 0.07 23.77 29.26
C SER A 348 -1.18 23.91 28.41
N ARG A 349 -1.84 22.79 28.06
CA ARG A 349 -3.14 22.77 27.36
C ARG A 349 -4.26 23.42 28.17
N SER A 350 -4.42 23.07 29.44
CA SER A 350 -5.42 23.67 30.33
C SER A 350 -5.21 25.18 30.54
N ARG A 351 -3.95 25.65 30.57
CA ARG A 351 -3.62 27.09 30.62
C ARG A 351 -3.87 27.83 29.31
N ALA A 352 -3.84 27.16 28.17
CA ALA A 352 -4.15 27.75 26.87
C ALA A 352 -5.68 27.82 26.66
N GLU A 353 -6.40 26.76 27.02
CA GLU A 353 -7.86 26.69 26.95
C GLU A 353 -8.52 27.64 27.95
N GLY A 354 -7.98 27.77 29.17
CA GLY A 354 -8.47 28.74 30.15
C GLY A 354 -8.31 30.20 29.71
N ARG A 355 -7.29 30.52 28.91
CA ARG A 355 -7.10 31.86 28.32
C ARG A 355 -8.11 32.14 27.21
N GLN A 356 -8.42 31.15 26.36
CA GLN A 356 -9.45 31.28 25.32
C GLN A 356 -10.87 31.40 25.90
N TYR A 357 -11.15 30.72 27.01
CA TYR A 357 -12.44 30.82 27.70
C TYR A 357 -12.65 32.21 28.32
N ASN A 358 -11.61 32.78 28.96
CA ASN A 358 -11.70 34.13 29.53
C ASN A 358 -11.80 35.24 28.46
N ASN A 359 -11.14 35.10 27.31
CA ASN A 359 -11.28 36.07 26.22
C ASN A 359 -12.71 36.09 25.67
N ARG A 360 -13.32 34.94 25.41
CA ARG A 360 -14.73 34.86 24.96
C ARG A 360 -15.72 35.40 25.99
N ARG A 361 -15.40 35.29 27.28
CA ARG A 361 -16.26 35.82 28.35
C ARG A 361 -16.16 37.34 28.47
N ASN A 362 -15.02 37.94 28.18
CA ASN A 362 -14.87 39.40 28.17
C ASN A 362 -15.53 40.04 26.94
N GLU A 363 -15.54 39.35 25.79
CA GLU A 363 -16.25 39.79 24.57
C GLU A 363 -17.79 39.74 24.67
N LEU A 364 -18.35 39.09 25.71
CA LEU A 364 -19.80 38.99 25.93
C LEU A 364 -20.35 40.04 26.91
N TRP A 365 -19.48 40.88 27.49
CA TRP A 365 -19.84 41.92 28.47
C TRP A 365 -19.24 43.30 28.17
N ASP A 366 -18.63 43.47 26.99
CA ASP A 366 -18.43 44.76 26.30
C ASP A 366 -19.47 44.86 25.16
#